data_AF-A0A7J8HXG5-F1
#
_entry.id   AF-A0A7J8HXG5-F1
#
_cell.length_a   1.000
_cell.length_b   1.000
_cell.length_c   1.000
_cell.angle_alpha   90.00
_cell.angle_beta   90.00
_cell.angle_gamma   90.00
#
_symmetry.space_group_name_H-M   'P 1'
#
loop_
_entity.id
_entity.type
_entity.pdbx_description
1 polymer ?
#
loop_
_entity_poly.entity_id
_entity_poly.type
_entity_poly.pdbx_seq_one_letter_code
_entity_poly.pdbx_strand_id
1 'polypeptide(L)'
;MQGLYQAAGWILVTLGALSVFSGVIAFFPVFSYKLWFTGWSVWIACPIWNGALAITAGALLLLAHKDWAQRRLWEASFTFVILSLMGCPLHFTLALESALLGPYCFYSFSGIAGTGYLGYAVAFPFPYAKFRSVCVDPPHYEEYHLMLQAFDLCLSFAMLCASLTVFLKFCARLFWNGHINGQKNGQQI
;
A
#
# COMPACT_ATOMS: atom_id res chain seq x y z
N MET A 1 7.67 26.12 -8.93
CA MET A 1 7.76 25.10 -7.87
C MET A 1 6.43 24.82 -7.16
N GLN A 2 5.47 25.76 -7.11
CA GLN A 2 4.20 25.58 -6.41
C GLN A 2 3.32 24.46 -7.01
N GLY A 3 3.10 24.44 -8.32
CA GLY A 3 2.24 23.42 -8.95
C GLY A 3 2.70 21.97 -8.77
N LEU A 4 3.99 21.72 -8.51
CA LEU A 4 4.53 20.35 -8.37
C LEU A 4 4.10 19.68 -7.05
N TYR A 5 4.06 20.43 -5.94
CA TYR A 5 3.58 19.88 -4.66
C TYR A 5 2.08 19.62 -4.69
N GLN A 6 1.32 20.48 -5.35
CA GLN A 6 -0.11 20.28 -5.56
C GLN A 6 -0.37 19.05 -6.43
N ALA A 7 0.32 18.91 -7.55
CA ALA A 7 0.20 17.73 -8.42
C ALA A 7 0.61 16.44 -7.69
N ALA A 8 1.75 16.45 -7.00
CA ALA A 8 2.23 15.30 -6.24
C ALA A 8 1.27 14.91 -5.10
N GLY A 9 0.68 15.90 -4.42
CA GLY A 9 -0.32 15.67 -3.38
C GLY A 9 -1.56 14.97 -3.93
N TRP A 10 -2.08 15.43 -5.08
CA TRP A 10 -3.19 14.77 -5.76
C TRP A 10 -2.84 13.35 -6.21
N ILE A 11 -1.65 13.14 -6.79
CA ILE A 11 -1.17 11.82 -7.22
C ILE A 11 -1.10 10.85 -6.03
N LEU A 12 -0.56 11.28 -4.90
CA LEU A 12 -0.48 10.45 -3.69
C LEU A 12 -1.87 10.09 -3.15
N VAL A 13 -2.80 11.04 -3.15
CA VAL A 13 -4.18 10.78 -2.72
C VAL A 13 -4.88 9.78 -3.65
N THR A 14 -4.75 9.94 -4.98
CA THR A 14 -5.43 9.06 -5.93
C THR A 14 -4.85 7.65 -5.92
N LEU A 15 -3.51 7.52 -5.94
CA LEU A 15 -2.85 6.21 -5.85
C LEU A 15 -3.13 5.53 -4.52
N GLY A 16 -3.09 6.28 -3.41
CA GLY A 16 -3.41 5.77 -2.08
C GLY A 16 -4.86 5.29 -1.98
N ALA A 17 -5.82 6.04 -2.55
CA ALA A 17 -7.22 5.63 -2.59
C ALA A 17 -7.40 4.33 -3.39
N LEU A 18 -6.79 4.23 -4.58
CA LEU A 18 -6.83 3.00 -5.39
C LEU A 18 -6.22 1.81 -4.64
N SER A 19 -5.13 2.02 -3.91
CA SER A 19 -4.49 0.99 -3.07
C SER A 19 -5.41 0.52 -1.94
N VAL A 20 -6.13 1.44 -1.28
CA VAL A 20 -7.11 1.07 -0.25
C VAL A 20 -8.26 0.27 -0.86
N PHE A 21 -8.81 0.71 -1.99
CA PHE A 21 -9.88 -0.02 -2.67
C PHE A 21 -9.42 -1.42 -3.09
N SER A 22 -8.24 -1.53 -3.68
CA SER A 22 -7.64 -2.82 -4.05
C SER A 22 -7.47 -3.73 -2.83
N GLY A 23 -6.92 -3.21 -1.73
CA GLY A 23 -6.76 -3.95 -0.48
C GLY A 23 -8.07 -4.42 0.14
N VAL A 24 -9.14 -3.60 0.09
CA VAL A 24 -10.47 -3.99 0.58
C VAL A 24 -11.05 -5.12 -0.27
N ILE A 25 -10.88 -5.03 -1.59
CA ILE A 25 -11.31 -6.04 -2.56
C ILE A 25 -10.53 -7.35 -2.36
N ALA A 26 -9.23 -7.28 -2.04
CA ALA A 26 -8.37 -8.42 -1.72
C ALA A 26 -8.70 -9.05 -0.36
N PHE A 27 -9.12 -8.24 0.62
CA PHE A 27 -9.44 -8.70 1.97
C PHE A 27 -10.83 -9.33 2.07
N PHE A 28 -11.80 -8.84 1.29
CA PHE A 28 -13.15 -9.40 1.18
C PHE A 28 -13.42 -9.90 -0.24
N PRO A 29 -12.72 -10.96 -0.71
CA PRO A 29 -13.09 -11.60 -1.97
C PRO A 29 -14.53 -12.10 -1.82
N VAL A 30 -15.43 -11.52 -2.62
CA VAL A 30 -16.86 -11.87 -2.65
C VAL A 30 -17.62 -11.53 -1.33
N PHE A 31 -17.22 -10.48 -0.60
CA PHE A 31 -17.95 -9.99 0.60
C PHE A 31 -18.18 -11.04 1.72
N SER A 32 -17.39 -12.11 1.76
CA SER A 32 -17.46 -13.09 2.86
C SER A 32 -16.74 -12.55 4.09
N TYR A 33 -17.50 -12.18 5.13
CA TYR A 33 -16.96 -11.69 6.40
C TYR A 33 -16.37 -12.84 7.25
N LYS A 34 -15.04 -12.94 7.35
CA LYS A 34 -14.35 -13.90 8.24
C LYS A 34 -13.33 -13.21 9.14
N LEU A 35 -13.69 -13.04 10.42
CA LEU A 35 -12.88 -12.39 11.46
C LEU A 35 -11.64 -13.17 11.92
N TRP A 36 -11.46 -14.43 11.51
CA TRP A 36 -10.42 -15.32 12.05
C TRP A 36 -9.06 -15.25 11.31
N PHE A 37 -8.89 -14.30 10.38
CA PHE A 37 -7.68 -14.11 9.57
C PHE A 37 -6.56 -13.31 10.26
N THR A 38 -6.59 -13.13 11.58
CA THR A 38 -5.81 -12.11 12.32
C THR A 38 -4.29 -12.16 12.12
N GLY A 39 -3.68 -13.30 11.84
CA GLY A 39 -2.22 -13.42 11.61
C GLY A 39 -1.76 -13.02 10.19
N TRP A 40 -2.48 -13.46 9.16
CA TRP A 40 -2.24 -13.10 7.75
C TRP A 40 -2.86 -11.74 7.39
N SER A 41 -3.86 -11.29 8.15
CA SER A 41 -4.57 -10.02 7.99
C SER A 41 -3.66 -8.80 8.09
N VAL A 42 -2.57 -8.86 8.87
CA VAL A 42 -1.62 -7.74 9.00
C VAL A 42 -0.80 -7.56 7.72
N TRP A 43 -0.48 -8.67 7.04
CA TRP A 43 0.29 -8.70 5.80
C TRP A 43 -0.62 -8.45 4.58
N ILE A 44 -1.83 -9.02 4.55
CA ILE A 44 -2.83 -8.77 3.49
C ILE A 44 -3.40 -7.34 3.57
N ALA A 45 -3.44 -6.71 4.75
CA ALA A 45 -3.83 -5.30 4.87
C ALA A 45 -2.76 -4.31 4.37
N CYS A 46 -1.65 -4.78 3.80
CA CYS A 46 -0.58 -3.92 3.30
C CYS A 46 -1.01 -2.86 2.28
N PRO A 47 -1.82 -3.19 1.26
CA PRO A 47 -2.37 -2.18 0.36
C PRO A 47 -3.25 -1.16 1.10
N ILE A 48 -3.93 -1.57 2.17
CA ILE A 48 -4.83 -0.71 2.97
C ILE A 48 -4.01 0.27 3.82
N TRP A 49 -3.10 -0.22 4.66
CA TRP A 49 -2.35 0.67 5.54
C TRP A 49 -1.35 1.54 4.76
N ASN A 50 -0.70 1.02 3.72
CA ASN A 50 0.19 1.82 2.88
C ASN A 50 -0.59 2.85 2.05
N GLY A 51 -1.76 2.46 1.52
CA GLY A 51 -2.68 3.38 0.86
C GLY A 51 -3.13 4.50 1.78
N ALA A 52 -3.46 4.19 3.05
CA ALA A 52 -3.82 5.20 4.05
C ALA A 52 -2.66 6.16 4.38
N LEU A 53 -1.42 5.65 4.47
CA LEU A 53 -0.23 6.50 4.62
C LEU A 53 -0.06 7.44 3.42
N ALA A 54 -0.23 6.94 2.19
CA ALA A 54 -0.12 7.75 0.98
C ALA A 54 -1.22 8.84 0.89
N ILE A 55 -2.47 8.49 1.24
CA ILE A 55 -3.57 9.47 1.32
C ILE A 55 -3.25 10.56 2.34
N THR A 56 -2.78 10.16 3.53
CA THR A 56 -2.45 11.11 4.61
C THR A 56 -1.29 12.01 4.20
N ALA A 57 -0.24 11.44 3.60
CA ALA A 57 0.89 12.19 3.08
C ALA A 57 0.47 13.21 2.02
N GLY A 58 -0.36 12.80 1.06
CA GLY A 58 -0.86 13.65 -0.02
C GLY A 58 -1.80 14.75 0.48
N ALA A 59 -2.72 14.43 1.39
CA ALA A 59 -3.62 15.40 2.01
C ALA A 59 -2.86 16.45 2.83
N LEU A 60 -1.90 16.01 3.66
CA LEU A 60 -1.03 16.92 4.41
C LEU A 60 -0.18 17.79 3.48
N LEU A 61 0.28 17.25 2.35
CA LEU A 61 1.03 18.02 1.36
C LEU A 61 0.17 19.10 0.69
N LEU A 62 -1.08 18.77 0.35
CA LEU A 62 -2.05 19.72 -0.18
C LEU A 62 -2.43 20.81 0.84
N LEU A 63 -2.60 20.43 2.11
CA LEU A 63 -2.85 21.38 3.20
C LEU A 63 -1.64 22.26 3.47
N ALA A 64 -0.42 21.70 3.51
CA ALA A 64 0.81 22.47 3.65
C ALA A 64 1.04 23.42 2.47
N HIS A 65 0.56 23.05 1.28
CA HIS A 65 0.58 23.90 0.10
C HIS A 65 -0.42 25.06 0.22
N LYS A 66 -1.62 24.82 0.78
CA LYS A 66 -2.63 25.85 0.98
C LYS A 66 -2.24 26.81 2.12
N ASP A 67 -1.89 26.24 3.27
CA ASP A 67 -1.54 26.96 4.50
C ASP A 67 -0.02 26.96 4.71
N TRP A 68 0.65 27.64 3.79
CA TRP A 68 2.10 27.68 3.65
C TRP A 68 2.87 28.17 4.91
N ALA A 69 2.19 28.81 5.86
CA ALA A 69 2.78 29.32 7.09
C ALA A 69 3.00 28.26 8.18
N GLN A 70 2.28 27.13 8.14
CA GLN A 70 2.35 26.13 9.21
C GLN A 70 3.49 25.13 9.01
N ARG A 71 4.61 25.38 9.70
CA ARG A 71 5.76 24.46 9.75
C ARG A 71 5.40 23.01 10.12
N ARG A 72 4.44 22.84 11.04
CA ARG A 72 3.97 21.52 11.51
C ARG A 72 3.36 20.66 10.39
N LEU A 73 2.66 21.27 9.43
CA LEU A 73 2.07 20.53 8.30
C LEU A 73 3.15 20.01 7.35
N TRP A 74 4.18 20.82 7.10
CA TRP A 74 5.32 20.43 6.28
C TRP A 74 6.14 19.30 6.92
N GLU A 75 6.40 19.38 8.22
CA GLU A 75 7.11 18.33 8.98
C GLU A 75 6.29 17.03 9.03
N ALA A 76 4.98 17.11 9.33
CA ALA A 76 4.11 15.95 9.31
C ALA A 76 4.04 15.30 7.91
N SER A 77 3.87 16.11 6.86
CA SER A 77 3.89 15.62 5.47
C SER A 77 5.20 14.89 5.16
N PHE A 78 6.35 15.46 5.56
CA PHE A 78 7.65 14.82 5.37
C PHE A 78 7.75 13.47 6.09
N THR A 79 7.28 13.38 7.34
CA THR A 79 7.25 12.11 8.09
C THR A 79 6.37 11.06 7.41
N PHE A 80 5.15 11.43 7.00
CA PHE A 80 4.25 10.49 6.32
C PHE A 80 4.77 10.07 4.93
N VAL A 81 5.46 10.95 4.21
CA VAL A 81 6.16 10.59 2.97
C VAL A 81 7.25 9.56 3.22
N ILE A 82 8.02 9.69 4.30
CA ILE A 82 9.03 8.69 4.69
C ILE A 82 8.37 7.35 5.04
N LEU A 83 7.29 7.36 5.82
CA LEU A 83 6.54 6.15 6.16
C LEU A 83 5.98 5.46 4.90
N SER A 84 5.40 6.23 3.98
CA SER A 84 4.95 5.73 2.66
C SER A 84 6.11 5.16 1.85
N LEU A 85 7.27 5.83 1.84
CA LEU A 85 8.47 5.36 1.13
C LEU A 85 8.99 4.03 1.68
N MET A 86 8.95 3.82 3.00
CA MET A 86 9.32 2.54 3.63
C MET A 86 8.24 1.47 3.46
N GLY A 87 6.96 1.86 3.39
CA GLY A 87 5.83 0.97 3.21
C GLY A 87 5.70 0.43 1.78
N CYS A 88 6.05 1.22 0.77
CA CYS A 88 5.91 0.83 -0.63
C CYS A 88 6.74 -0.41 -1.03
N PRO A 89 8.01 -0.59 -0.61
CA PRO A 89 8.77 -1.82 -0.85
C PRO A 89 8.13 -3.03 -0.20
N LEU A 90 7.62 -2.90 1.03
CA LEU A 90 6.90 -3.98 1.71
C LEU A 90 5.63 -4.38 0.95
N HIS A 91 4.87 -3.38 0.51
CA HIS A 91 3.68 -3.58 -0.32
C HIS A 91 4.03 -4.28 -1.64
N PHE A 92 5.12 -3.86 -2.29
CA PHE A 92 5.60 -4.50 -3.52
C PHE A 92 6.05 -5.94 -3.30
N THR A 93 6.85 -6.23 -2.28
CA THR A 93 7.33 -7.59 -2.00
C THR A 93 6.18 -8.52 -1.68
N LEU A 94 5.21 -8.05 -0.90
CA LEU A 94 4.02 -8.82 -0.57
C LEU A 94 3.18 -9.12 -1.78
N ALA A 95 3.07 -8.12 -2.66
CA ALA A 95 2.36 -8.28 -3.89
C ALA A 95 3.03 -9.30 -4.81
N LEU A 96 4.35 -9.22 -4.95
CA LEU A 96 5.13 -10.17 -5.74
C LEU A 96 5.04 -11.60 -5.19
N GLU A 97 5.22 -11.79 -3.88
CA GLU A 97 5.09 -13.10 -3.23
C GLU A 97 3.71 -13.69 -3.44
N SER A 98 2.66 -12.89 -3.24
CA SER A 98 1.27 -13.35 -3.45
C SER A 98 1.01 -13.72 -4.91
N ALA A 99 1.58 -12.99 -5.88
CA ALA A 99 1.44 -13.30 -7.30
C ALA A 99 2.14 -14.62 -7.67
N LEU A 100 3.30 -14.90 -7.06
CA LEU A 100 4.07 -16.12 -7.28
C LEU A 100 3.49 -17.34 -6.57
N LEU A 101 2.93 -17.14 -5.37
CA LEU A 101 2.32 -18.20 -4.59
C LEU A 101 0.99 -18.63 -5.20
N GLY A 102 0.20 -17.69 -5.76
CA GLY A 102 -1.14 -17.93 -6.28
C GLY A 102 -2.23 -17.78 -5.19
N PRO A 103 -3.52 -17.88 -5.57
CA PRO A 103 -4.61 -17.70 -4.63
C PRO A 103 -4.63 -18.78 -3.54
N TYR A 104 -4.91 -18.37 -2.30
CA TYR A 104 -5.21 -19.32 -1.23
C TYR A 104 -6.56 -20.01 -1.50
N CYS A 105 -6.53 -21.33 -1.53
CA CYS A 105 -7.65 -22.24 -1.48
C CYS A 105 -8.76 -21.77 -0.51
N PHE A 106 -9.87 -21.26 -1.05
CA PHE A 106 -10.92 -20.61 -0.25
C PHE A 106 -11.70 -21.59 0.66
N TYR A 107 -11.67 -22.88 0.31
CA TYR A 107 -12.45 -23.97 0.92
C TYR A 107 -11.66 -24.96 1.78
N SER A 108 -10.35 -24.77 1.99
CA SER A 108 -9.59 -25.61 2.92
C SER A 108 -9.84 -25.21 4.39
N PHE A 109 -11.11 -25.18 4.76
CA PHE A 109 -11.65 -24.93 6.11
C PHE A 109 -11.50 -26.16 7.02
N SER A 110 -10.62 -27.12 6.66
CA SER A 110 -10.20 -28.20 7.56
C SER A 110 -9.23 -27.71 8.64
N GLY A 111 -8.56 -26.56 8.42
CA GLY A 111 -7.66 -25.95 9.40
C GLY A 111 -8.33 -25.29 10.61
N ILE A 112 -9.66 -25.14 10.60
CA ILE A 112 -10.41 -24.46 11.68
C ILE A 112 -10.75 -25.36 12.86
N ALA A 113 -10.57 -26.67 12.71
CA ALA A 113 -10.70 -27.60 13.83
C ALA A 113 -9.44 -27.68 14.72
N GLY A 114 -8.37 -26.92 14.45
CA GLY A 114 -7.15 -26.98 15.30
C GLY A 114 -6.49 -28.37 15.35
N THR A 115 -6.91 -29.29 14.49
CA THR A 115 -6.36 -30.65 14.39
C THR A 115 -5.57 -30.76 13.08
N GLY A 116 -4.28 -30.45 13.14
CA GLY A 116 -3.32 -31.11 12.24
C GLY A 116 -2.95 -30.45 10.91
N TYR A 117 -3.05 -29.11 10.75
CA TYR A 117 -2.34 -28.40 9.67
C TYR A 117 -1.16 -27.56 10.19
N LEU A 118 -0.68 -27.89 11.40
CA LEU A 118 0.64 -27.47 11.85
C LEU A 118 1.68 -28.32 11.10
N GLY A 119 2.40 -27.73 10.15
CA GLY A 119 3.58 -28.37 9.58
C GLY A 119 3.48 -28.71 8.09
N TYR A 120 2.98 -27.80 7.28
CA TYR A 120 3.44 -27.77 5.90
C TYR A 120 3.75 -26.32 5.54
N ALA A 121 4.87 -25.84 6.08
CA ALA A 121 5.74 -24.94 5.35
C ALA A 121 6.14 -25.67 4.06
N VAL A 122 5.34 -25.55 3.00
CA VAL A 122 5.53 -26.35 1.78
C VAL A 122 6.40 -25.56 0.83
N ALA A 123 7.58 -26.13 0.56
CA ALA A 123 8.50 -25.67 -0.44
C ALA A 123 7.81 -25.49 -1.81
N PHE A 124 8.20 -24.41 -2.49
CA PHE A 124 7.92 -24.17 -3.89
C PHE A 124 8.34 -25.38 -4.74
N PRO A 125 7.56 -25.81 -5.76
CA PRO A 125 6.25 -25.33 -6.18
C PRO A 125 5.08 -26.06 -5.50
N PHE A 126 3.98 -25.34 -5.23
CA PHE A 126 2.77 -25.88 -4.61
C PHE A 126 2.01 -26.78 -5.61
N PRO A 127 1.68 -28.04 -5.27
CA PRO A 127 1.02 -28.96 -6.20
C PRO A 127 -0.50 -28.74 -6.21
N TYR A 128 -0.95 -27.68 -6.89
CA TYR A 128 -2.37 -27.38 -7.13
C TYR A 128 -3.15 -28.56 -7.73
N ALA A 129 -2.48 -29.41 -8.50
CA ALA A 129 -3.09 -30.57 -9.14
C ALA A 129 -3.36 -31.77 -8.20
N LYS A 130 -2.77 -31.82 -6.98
CA LYS A 130 -2.87 -32.99 -6.10
C LYS A 130 -4.13 -33.03 -5.22
N PHE A 131 -4.77 -31.89 -4.95
CA PHE A 131 -5.88 -31.79 -3.98
C PHE A 131 -7.16 -31.19 -4.58
N ARG A 132 -7.47 -31.57 -5.83
CA ARG A 132 -8.63 -31.09 -6.60
C ARG A 132 -10.01 -31.32 -5.94
N SER A 133 -10.08 -32.20 -4.94
CA SER A 133 -11.32 -32.52 -4.21
C SER A 133 -11.56 -31.67 -2.96
N VAL A 134 -10.56 -30.93 -2.47
CA VAL A 134 -10.64 -30.20 -1.18
C VAL A 134 -10.81 -28.70 -1.39
N CYS A 135 -10.43 -28.17 -2.56
CA CYS A 135 -10.68 -26.79 -2.93
C CYS A 135 -11.42 -26.70 -4.24
N VAL A 136 -12.60 -26.10 -4.17
CA VAL A 136 -13.35 -25.66 -5.34
C VAL A 136 -13.31 -24.13 -5.30
N ASP A 137 -12.40 -23.55 -6.07
CA ASP A 137 -12.38 -22.11 -6.27
C ASP A 137 -13.44 -21.72 -7.30
N PRO A 138 -14.03 -20.51 -7.18
CA PRO A 138 -14.92 -19.99 -8.21
C PRO A 138 -14.24 -19.98 -9.59
N PRO A 139 -15.00 -20.14 -10.69
CA PRO A 139 -14.44 -19.97 -12.02
C PRO A 139 -13.79 -18.58 -12.15
N HIS A 140 -12.59 -18.53 -12.76
CA HIS A 140 -11.77 -17.32 -12.95
C HIS A 140 -11.15 -16.70 -11.68
N TYR A 141 -11.14 -17.39 -10.54
CA TYR A 141 -10.55 -16.85 -9.31
C TYR A 141 -9.03 -16.65 -9.39
N GLU A 142 -8.31 -17.54 -10.08
CA GLU A 142 -6.86 -17.40 -10.32
C GLU A 142 -6.54 -16.15 -11.15
N GLU A 143 -7.30 -15.92 -12.22
CA GLU A 143 -7.15 -14.75 -13.10
C GLU A 143 -7.45 -13.47 -12.34
N TYR A 144 -8.52 -13.46 -11.55
CA TYR A 144 -8.89 -12.34 -10.70
C TYR A 144 -7.80 -12.02 -9.68
N HIS A 145 -7.28 -13.03 -8.97
CA HIS A 145 -6.21 -12.87 -7.99
C HIS A 145 -4.95 -12.32 -8.64
N LEU A 146 -4.54 -12.89 -9.77
CA LEU A 146 -3.35 -12.44 -10.51
C LEU A 146 -3.49 -10.98 -10.99
N MET A 147 -4.66 -10.61 -11.52
CA MET A 147 -4.93 -9.25 -11.98
C MET A 147 -4.93 -8.24 -10.83
N LEU A 148 -5.55 -8.58 -9.70
CA LEU A 148 -5.55 -7.74 -8.51
C LEU A 148 -4.11 -7.55 -7.99
N GLN A 149 -3.34 -8.63 -7.99
CA GLN A 149 -1.98 -8.58 -7.48
C GLN A 149 -1.05 -7.78 -8.40
N ALA A 150 -1.16 -7.96 -9.72
CA ALA A 150 -0.44 -7.15 -10.71
C ALA A 150 -0.79 -5.66 -10.60
N PHE A 151 -2.06 -5.34 -10.29
CA PHE A 151 -2.50 -3.98 -10.03
C PHE A 151 -1.82 -3.40 -8.77
N ASP A 152 -1.74 -4.16 -7.68
CA ASP A 152 -1.04 -3.74 -6.44
C ASP A 152 0.48 -3.59 -6.63
N LEU A 153 1.13 -4.44 -7.45
CA LEU A 153 2.52 -4.24 -7.86
C LEU A 153 2.70 -2.88 -8.57
N CYS A 154 1.79 -2.55 -9.48
CA CYS A 154 1.85 -1.31 -10.23
C CYS A 154 1.60 -0.08 -9.33
N LEU A 155 0.61 -0.17 -8.44
CA LEU A 155 0.28 0.86 -7.47
C LEU A 155 1.42 1.10 -6.48
N SER A 156 2.00 0.04 -5.90
CA SER A 156 3.12 0.14 -4.96
C SER A 156 4.34 0.78 -5.61
N PHE A 157 4.65 0.42 -6.86
CA PHE A 157 5.72 1.05 -7.62
C PHE A 157 5.44 2.53 -7.91
N ALA A 158 4.24 2.85 -8.39
CA ALA A 158 3.84 4.24 -8.67
C ALA A 158 3.88 5.12 -7.40
N MET A 159 3.37 4.60 -6.28
CA MET A 159 3.43 5.28 -4.98
C MET A 159 4.87 5.46 -4.49
N LEU A 160 5.75 4.48 -4.71
CA LEU A 160 7.17 4.60 -4.39
C LEU A 160 7.81 5.74 -5.18
N CYS A 161 7.59 5.80 -6.49
CA CYS A 161 8.11 6.86 -7.35
C CYS A 161 7.60 8.25 -6.95
N ALA A 162 6.30 8.37 -6.67
CA ALA A 162 5.69 9.61 -6.21
C ALA A 162 6.27 10.06 -4.85
N SER A 163 6.34 9.14 -3.89
CA SER A 163 6.89 9.40 -2.55
C SER A 163 8.37 9.78 -2.62
N LEU A 164 9.16 9.09 -3.43
CA LEU A 164 10.59 9.39 -3.63
C LEU A 164 10.80 10.77 -4.24
N THR A 165 9.98 11.15 -5.23
CA THR A 165 10.05 12.48 -5.85
C THR A 165 9.79 13.58 -4.83
N VAL A 166 8.77 13.41 -4.00
CA VAL A 166 8.43 14.37 -2.93
C VAL A 166 9.55 14.40 -1.87
N PHE A 167 10.07 13.24 -1.47
CA PHE A 167 11.17 13.12 -0.51
C PHE A 167 12.44 13.84 -1.00
N LEU A 168 12.88 13.59 -2.23
CA LEU A 168 14.07 14.24 -2.80
C LEU A 168 13.89 15.77 -2.87
N LYS A 169 12.68 16.24 -3.16
CA LYS A 169 12.36 17.68 -3.13
C LYS A 169 12.45 18.26 -1.73
N PHE A 170 11.97 17.53 -0.72
CA PHE A 170 12.12 17.93 0.67
C PHE A 170 13.58 17.98 1.10
N CYS A 171 14.37 16.96 0.79
CA CYS A 171 15.79 16.91 1.08
C CYS A 171 16.55 18.06 0.39
N ALA A 172 16.26 18.32 -0.89
CA ALA A 172 16.85 19.45 -1.61
C ALA A 172 16.50 20.79 -0.95
N ARG A 173 15.24 20.99 -0.53
CA ARG A 173 14.85 22.20 0.20
C ARG A 173 15.55 22.33 1.54
N LEU A 174 15.64 21.24 2.30
CA LEU A 174 16.30 21.22 3.59
C LEU A 174 17.80 21.55 3.46
N PHE A 175 18.46 21.00 2.44
CA PHE A 175 19.89 21.24 2.19
C PHE A 175 20.16 22.69 1.75
N TRP A 176 19.30 23.27 0.92
CA TRP A 176 19.50 24.62 0.37
C TRP A 176 19.06 25.73 1.32
N ASN A 177 17.95 25.55 2.03
CA ASN A 177 17.32 26.59 2.84
C ASN A 177 17.48 26.36 4.35
N GLY A 178 18.01 25.21 4.78
CA GLY A 178 18.12 24.83 6.19
C GLY A 178 16.78 24.51 6.87
N HIS A 179 15.65 24.62 6.17
CA HIS A 179 14.33 24.35 6.70
C HIS A 179 13.39 23.74 5.66
N ILE A 180 12.44 22.92 6.13
CA ILE A 180 11.43 22.26 5.28
C ILE A 180 10.29 23.21 4.90
N ASN A 181 10.04 24.25 5.72
CA ASN A 181 9.02 25.25 5.44
C ASN A 181 9.36 26.02 4.15
N GLY A 182 8.37 26.53 3.43
CA GLY A 182 8.68 27.55 2.43
C GLY A 182 8.52 28.92 3.08
N GLN A 183 9.60 29.59 3.44
CA GLN A 183 9.45 31.03 3.68
C GLN A 183 9.09 31.68 2.35
N LYS A 184 7.97 32.37 2.31
CA LYS A 184 7.68 33.32 1.23
C LYS A 184 8.75 34.42 1.40
N ASN A 185 9.80 34.41 0.59
CA ASN A 185 10.68 35.57 0.48
C ASN A 185 9.79 36.75 0.06
N GLY A 186 9.48 37.66 0.98
CA GLY A 186 8.70 38.87 0.68
C GLY A 186 7.60 39.29 1.67
N GLN A 187 7.75 39.09 2.99
CA GLN A 187 7.04 39.93 3.96
C GLN A 187 8.04 40.50 4.98
N GLN A 188 8.83 41.47 4.51
CA GLN A 188 9.10 42.67 5.29
C GLN A 188 7.93 43.63 5.01
N ILE A 189 7.02 43.77 5.97
CA ILE A 189 6.45 45.06 6.39
C ILE A 189 6.28 44.95 7.90
#